data_AF-A0A356E3W4-F1
#
_entry.id   AF-A0A356E3W4-F1
#
_cell.length_a   1.000
_cell.length_b   1.000
_cell.length_c   1.000
_cell.angle_alpha   90.00
_cell.angle_beta   90.00
_cell.angle_gamma   90.00
#
_symmetry.space_group_name_H-M   'P 1'
#
loop_
_entity.id
_entity.type
_entity.pdbx_description
1 polymer ?
#
loop_
_entity_poly.entity_id
_entity_poly.type
_entity_poly.pdbx_seq_one_letter_code
_entity_poly.pdbx_strand_id
1 'polypeptide(L)'
;MNKKDLTGKNIVFGLQHTFVMFGATVLVPILTGLDIGVTLFAAGIGTLLFHVITKFKVPVFLGSSFAYIPGIVAIGATQGLPYALGGIVVSGGLYIVVSIIFRYVKYENLHKILPPHVTGPMIIMIGLILAPVAIQNANGTNSP
;
A
#
# COMPACT_ATOMS: atom_id res chain seq x y z
N MET A 1 -5.20 26.45 12.54
CA MET A 1 -4.45 25.49 13.38
C MET A 1 -5.27 25.27 14.64
N ASN A 2 -6.25 24.37 14.59
CA ASN A 2 -7.24 24.21 15.68
C ASN A 2 -6.70 23.20 16.70
N LYS A 3 -6.64 23.60 17.99
CA LYS A 3 -6.32 22.73 19.13
C LYS A 3 -7.21 21.49 19.03
N LYS A 4 -6.62 20.34 18.73
CA LYS A 4 -7.31 19.05 18.80
C LYS A 4 -6.75 18.36 20.03
N ASP A 5 -7.52 18.41 21.10
CA ASP A 5 -7.14 17.96 22.43
C ASP A 5 -6.48 16.57 22.35
N LEU A 6 -5.32 16.40 23.01
CA LEU A 6 -4.79 15.07 23.33
C LEU A 6 -5.69 14.45 24.41
N THR A 7 -6.94 14.17 24.05
CA THR A 7 -7.82 13.32 24.85
C THR A 7 -7.32 11.89 24.72
N GLY A 8 -7.28 11.12 25.81
CA GLY A 8 -6.87 9.70 25.77
C GLY A 8 -7.59 8.89 24.68
N LYS A 9 -8.81 9.28 24.32
CA LYS A 9 -9.59 8.76 23.19
C LYS A 9 -8.88 8.87 21.83
N ASN A 10 -8.21 9.99 21.54
CA ASN A 10 -7.47 10.21 20.29
C ASN A 10 -6.20 9.34 20.21
N ILE A 11 -5.55 9.11 21.34
CA ILE A 11 -4.40 8.21 21.44
C ILE A 11 -4.84 6.77 21.16
N VAL A 12 -5.95 6.32 21.76
CA VAL A 12 -6.51 4.99 21.52
C VAL A 12 -6.90 4.81 20.04
N PHE A 13 -7.55 5.81 19.43
CA PHE A 13 -7.87 5.74 17.99
C PHE A 13 -6.64 5.72 17.09
N GLY A 14 -5.60 6.50 17.39
CA GLY A 14 -4.34 6.46 16.65
C GLY A 14 -3.65 5.09 16.77
N LEU A 15 -3.69 4.50 17.95
CA LEU A 15 -3.16 3.17 18.20
C LEU A 15 -3.94 2.09 17.43
N GLN A 16 -5.28 2.14 17.44
CA GLN A 16 -6.13 1.26 16.64
C GLN A 16 -5.80 1.36 15.15
N HIS A 17 -5.69 2.59 14.63
CA HIS A 17 -5.34 2.80 13.23
C HIS A 17 -3.98 2.20 12.88
N THR A 18 -3.00 2.38 13.77
CA THR A 18 -1.65 1.82 13.59
C THR A 18 -1.68 0.29 13.55
N PHE A 19 -2.39 -0.36 14.48
CA PHE A 19 -2.52 -1.83 14.48
C PHE A 19 -3.24 -2.37 13.25
N VAL A 20 -4.28 -1.68 12.77
CA VAL A 20 -5.01 -2.07 11.55
C VAL A 20 -4.10 -1.98 10.33
N MET A 21 -3.33 -0.90 10.18
CA MET A 21 -2.42 -0.71 9.05
C MET A 21 -1.17 -1.61 9.13
N PHE A 22 -0.71 -1.91 10.34
CA PHE A 22 0.43 -2.78 10.58
C PHE A 22 0.20 -4.19 10.03
N GLY A 23 -0.96 -4.80 10.33
CA GLY A 23 -1.27 -6.16 9.87
C GLY A 23 -1.17 -6.30 8.34
N ALA A 24 -1.73 -5.35 7.61
CA ALA A 24 -1.66 -5.33 6.15
C ALA A 24 -0.22 -5.09 5.62
N THR A 25 0.52 -4.19 6.26
CA THR A 25 1.86 -3.79 5.81
C THR A 25 2.93 -4.85 6.05
N VAL A 26 2.78 -5.66 7.11
CA VAL A 26 3.69 -6.76 7.46
C VAL A 26 3.37 -8.03 6.67
N LEU A 27 2.13 -8.21 6.21
CA LEU A 27 1.72 -9.40 5.46
C LEU A 27 2.47 -9.53 4.12
N VAL A 28 2.61 -8.45 3.35
CA VAL A 28 3.31 -8.48 2.05
C VAL A 28 4.78 -8.92 2.16
N PRO A 29 5.63 -8.32 3.03
CA PRO A 29 7.02 -8.73 3.14
C PRO A 29 7.17 -10.18 3.61
N ILE A 30 6.31 -10.67 4.49
CA ILE A 30 6.29 -12.08 4.91
C ILE A 30 6.09 -13.01 3.71
N LEU A 31 5.13 -12.69 2.84
CA LEU A 31 4.80 -13.54 1.68
C LEU A 31 5.80 -13.45 0.54
N THR A 32 6.53 -12.34 0.46
CA THR A 32 7.47 -12.06 -0.63
C THR A 32 8.93 -12.31 -0.24
N GLY A 33 9.21 -12.58 1.03
CA GLY A 33 10.57 -12.76 1.55
C GLY A 33 11.36 -11.45 1.70
N LEU A 34 10.67 -10.31 1.77
CA LEU A 34 11.30 -9.00 2.01
C LEU A 34 11.48 -8.76 3.51
N ASP A 35 12.47 -7.93 3.85
CA ASP A 35 12.68 -7.52 5.23
C ASP A 35 11.52 -6.64 5.74
N ILE A 36 10.91 -7.07 6.84
CA ILE A 36 9.76 -6.41 7.46
C ILE A 36 10.15 -5.03 8.00
N GLY A 37 11.34 -4.90 8.60
CA GLY A 37 11.85 -3.67 9.18
C GLY A 37 12.07 -2.60 8.12
N VAL A 38 12.71 -2.95 7.00
CA VAL A 38 12.92 -2.04 5.86
C VAL A 38 11.59 -1.63 5.25
N THR A 39 10.64 -2.57 5.13
CA THR A 39 9.31 -2.29 4.57
C THR A 39 8.52 -1.32 5.46
N LEU A 40 8.50 -1.53 6.77
CA LEU A 40 7.84 -0.64 7.73
C LEU A 40 8.51 0.74 7.78
N PHE A 41 9.84 0.78 7.74
CA PHE A 41 10.60 2.03 7.71
C PHE A 41 10.30 2.83 6.43
N ALA A 42 10.31 2.18 5.27
CA ALA A 42 9.97 2.79 3.99
C ALA A 42 8.51 3.28 3.95
N ALA A 43 7.55 2.50 4.47
CA ALA A 43 6.14 2.88 4.57
C ALA A 43 5.94 4.12 5.48
N GLY A 44 6.65 4.17 6.61
CA GLY A 44 6.61 5.31 7.53
C GLY A 44 7.18 6.59 6.90
N ILE A 45 8.38 6.51 6.31
CA ILE A 45 8.99 7.64 5.60
C ILE A 45 8.14 8.08 4.41
N GLY A 46 7.65 7.13 3.62
CA GLY A 46 6.79 7.40 2.47
C GLY A 46 5.53 8.15 2.89
N THR A 47 4.86 7.70 3.95
CA THR A 47 3.68 8.36 4.51
C THR A 47 3.99 9.79 4.98
N LEU A 48 5.11 10.00 5.66
CA LEU A 48 5.52 11.34 6.12
C LEU A 48 5.83 12.25 4.94
N LEU A 49 6.58 11.77 3.96
CA LEU A 49 6.90 12.52 2.74
C LEU A 49 5.63 12.90 1.97
N PHE A 50 4.67 11.97 1.84
CA PHE A 50 3.39 12.23 1.21
C PHE A 50 2.60 13.33 1.91
N HIS A 51 2.54 13.32 3.24
CA HIS A 51 1.88 14.38 4.01
C HIS A 51 2.54 15.74 3.84
N VAL A 52 3.88 15.78 3.78
CA VAL A 52 4.63 17.03 3.54
C VAL A 52 4.33 17.58 2.14
N ILE A 53 4.37 16.74 1.10
CA ILE A 53 4.09 17.13 -0.28
C ILE A 53 2.63 17.59 -0.46
N THR A 54 1.68 16.91 0.18
CA THR A 54 0.24 17.25 0.13
C THR A 54 -0.17 18.36 1.10
N LYS A 55 0.78 18.98 1.81
CA LYS A 55 0.55 20.05 2.80
C LYS A 55 -0.44 19.64 3.91
N PHE A 56 -0.38 18.39 4.35
CA PHE A 56 -1.24 17.81 5.39
C PHE A 56 -2.75 17.91 5.11
N LYS A 57 -3.14 18.04 3.84
CA LYS A 57 -4.55 18.15 3.45
C LYS A 57 -5.27 16.81 3.36
N VAL A 58 -4.52 15.72 3.12
CA VAL A 58 -5.08 14.40 2.83
C VAL A 58 -4.52 13.39 3.84
N PRO A 59 -5.34 12.90 4.79
CA PRO A 59 -4.89 11.94 5.80
C PRO A 59 -4.88 10.52 5.21
N VAL A 60 -3.77 10.12 4.58
CA VAL A 60 -3.60 8.79 3.96
C VAL A 60 -2.32 8.12 4.44
N PHE A 61 -2.44 6.87 4.85
CA PHE A 61 -1.31 6.00 5.19
C PHE A 61 -0.87 5.20 3.96
N LEU A 62 0.43 5.21 3.65
CA LEU A 62 1.01 4.44 2.55
C LEU A 62 1.46 3.07 3.10
N GLY A 63 0.64 2.05 2.87
CA GLY A 63 0.95 0.67 3.19
C GLY A 63 1.56 -0.10 2.01
N SER A 64 1.90 -1.36 2.25
CA SER A 64 2.39 -2.25 1.20
C SER A 64 1.26 -2.69 0.27
N SER A 65 1.47 -2.61 -1.04
CA SER A 65 0.41 -2.86 -2.03
C SER A 65 0.33 -4.33 -2.41
N PHE A 66 -0.79 -4.97 -2.05
CA PHE A 66 -1.02 -6.38 -2.31
C PHE A 66 -1.09 -6.75 -3.79
N ALA A 67 -1.38 -5.78 -4.67
CA ALA A 67 -1.40 -5.99 -6.12
C ALA A 67 -0.02 -6.42 -6.66
N TYR A 68 1.06 -6.14 -5.93
CA TYR A 68 2.42 -6.54 -6.33
C TYR A 68 2.80 -7.98 -5.96
N ILE A 69 2.08 -8.63 -5.04
CA ILE A 69 2.39 -10.01 -4.59
C ILE A 69 2.54 -10.97 -5.77
N PRO A 70 1.55 -11.15 -6.66
CA PRO A 70 1.66 -12.12 -7.75
C PRO A 70 2.83 -11.80 -8.70
N GLY A 71 3.13 -10.52 -8.92
CA GLY A 71 4.26 -10.09 -9.75
C GLY A 71 5.62 -10.41 -9.10
N ILE A 72 5.77 -10.12 -7.80
CA ILE A 72 7.00 -10.41 -7.06
C ILE A 72 7.24 -11.92 -6.97
N VAL A 73 6.20 -12.72 -6.74
CA VAL A 73 6.34 -14.20 -6.70
C VAL A 73 6.75 -14.76 -8.07
N ALA A 74 6.13 -14.29 -9.16
CA ALA A 74 6.45 -14.77 -10.50
C ALA A 74 7.89 -14.43 -10.93
N ILE A 75 8.34 -13.19 -10.68
CA ILE A 75 9.71 -12.76 -11.03
C ILE A 75 10.73 -13.34 -10.03
N GLY A 76 10.37 -13.42 -8.75
CA GLY A 76 11.20 -14.00 -7.70
C GLY A 76 11.56 -15.46 -7.97
N ALA A 77 10.62 -16.24 -8.49
CA ALA A 77 10.85 -17.64 -8.85
C ALA A 77 11.73 -17.83 -10.11
N THR A 78 11.76 -16.86 -11.02
CA THR A 78 12.39 -17.02 -12.34
C THR A 78 13.73 -16.29 -12.48
N GLN A 79 13.87 -15.11 -11.89
CA GLN A 79 15.03 -14.22 -12.05
C GLN A 79 15.65 -13.84 -10.69
N GLY A 80 14.93 -14.04 -9.59
CA GLY A 80 15.38 -13.74 -8.23
C GLY A 80 14.84 -12.42 -7.68
N LEU A 81 14.89 -12.29 -6.35
CA LEU A 81 14.33 -11.17 -5.60
C LEU A 81 14.88 -9.77 -5.99
N PRO A 82 16.19 -9.60 -6.33
CA PRO A 82 16.71 -8.31 -6.75
C PRO A 82 16.05 -7.75 -8.01
N TYR A 83 15.65 -8.60 -8.95
CA TYR A 83 14.93 -8.16 -10.16
C TYR A 83 13.51 -7.71 -9.86
N ALA A 84 12.83 -8.38 -8.91
CA ALA A 84 11.52 -7.95 -8.44
C ALA A 84 11.60 -6.56 -7.78
N LEU A 85 12.63 -6.31 -6.95
CA LEU A 85 12.89 -5.00 -6.35
C LEU A 85 13.16 -3.92 -7.40
N GLY A 86 13.95 -4.23 -8.44
CA GLY A 86 14.15 -3.34 -9.57
C GLY A 86 12.83 -2.96 -10.28
N GLY A 87 11.92 -3.93 -10.45
CA GLY A 87 10.58 -3.71 -10.97
C GLY A 87 9.75 -2.74 -10.13
N ILE A 88 9.84 -2.82 -8.79
CA ILE A 88 9.16 -1.89 -7.87
C ILE A 88 9.71 -0.46 -8.02
N VAL A 89 11.02 -0.29 -8.20
CA VAL A 89 11.63 1.03 -8.44
C VAL A 89 11.12 1.62 -9.76
N VAL A 90 11.06 0.80 -10.82
CA VAL A 90 10.54 1.24 -12.13
C VAL A 90 9.05 1.61 -12.05
N SER A 91 8.23 0.84 -11.31
CA SER A 91 6.82 1.18 -11.13
C SER A 91 6.64 2.48 -10.33
N GLY A 92 7.50 2.74 -9.34
CA GLY A 92 7.58 4.03 -8.65
C GLY A 92 7.88 5.20 -9.60
N GLY A 93 8.82 5.02 -10.53
CA GLY A 93 9.10 5.99 -11.58
C GLY A 93 7.89 6.22 -12.50
N LEU A 94 7.20 5.15 -12.89
CA LEU A 94 5.98 5.23 -13.69
C LEU A 94 4.88 6.03 -12.98
N TYR A 95 4.72 5.88 -11.66
CA TYR A 95 3.77 6.69 -10.88
C TYR A 95 4.06 8.19 -10.99
N ILE A 96 5.33 8.60 -10.99
CA ILE A 96 5.71 10.00 -11.16
C ILE A 96 5.30 10.50 -12.54
N VAL A 97 5.60 9.73 -13.59
CA VAL A 97 5.23 10.07 -14.97
C VAL A 97 3.71 10.21 -15.10
N VAL A 98 2.96 9.24 -14.60
CA VAL A 98 1.49 9.23 -14.62
C VAL A 98 0.94 10.41 -13.80
N SER A 99 1.53 10.75 -12.66
CA SER A 99 1.15 11.91 -11.86
C SER A 99 1.31 13.23 -12.62
N ILE A 100 2.40 13.38 -13.39
CA ILE A 100 2.62 14.54 -14.26
C ILE A 100 1.58 14.62 -15.37
N ILE A 101 1.26 13.49 -16.01
CA ILE A 101 0.23 13.44 -17.06
C ILE A 101 -1.12 13.89 -16.50
N PHE A 102 -1.51 13.37 -15.33
CA PHE A 102 -2.78 13.74 -14.70
C PHE A 102 -2.86 15.21 -14.28
N ARG A 103 -1.74 15.92 -14.17
CA ARG A 103 -1.76 17.38 -13.96
C ARG A 103 -2.34 18.14 -15.15
N TYR A 104 -2.24 17.60 -16.35
CA TYR A 104 -2.77 18.21 -17.59
C TYR A 104 -4.15 17.66 -17.99
N VAL A 105 -4.58 16.53 -17.42
CA VAL A 105 -5.86 15.90 -17.73
C VAL A 105 -6.97 16.49 -16.85
N LYS A 106 -8.06 16.94 -17.46
CA LYS A 106 -9.26 17.44 -16.75
C LYS A 106 -9.97 16.30 -16.00
N TYR A 107 -10.55 16.61 -14.84
CA TYR A 107 -11.27 15.66 -13.97
C TYR A 107 -12.41 14.89 -14.67
N GLU A 108 -13.08 15.52 -15.64
CA GLU A 108 -14.16 14.88 -16.42
C GLU A 108 -13.64 13.72 -17.28
N ASN A 109 -12.41 13.81 -17.77
CA ASN A 109 -11.77 12.73 -18.54
C ASN A 109 -11.32 11.60 -17.61
N LEU A 110 -10.99 11.89 -16.35
CA LEU A 110 -10.59 10.86 -15.39
C LEU A 110 -11.73 9.86 -15.13
N HIS A 111 -12.97 10.33 -14.99
CA HIS A 111 -14.13 9.46 -14.84
C HIS A 111 -14.46 8.63 -16.09
N LYS A 112 -14.06 9.10 -17.28
CA LYS A 112 -14.19 8.32 -18.53
C LYS A 112 -13.13 7.24 -18.64
N ILE A 113 -11.90 7.53 -18.18
CA ILE A 113 -10.77 6.59 -18.22
C ILE A 113 -10.89 5.55 -17.10
N LEU A 114 -11.30 5.96 -15.90
CA LEU A 114 -11.45 5.12 -14.71
C LEU A 114 -12.89 5.21 -14.18
N PRO A 115 -13.86 4.61 -14.88
CA PRO A 115 -15.24 4.63 -14.44
C PRO A 115 -15.40 3.91 -13.08
N PRO A 116 -16.23 4.45 -12.15
CA PRO A 116 -16.42 3.86 -10.83
C PRO A 116 -16.85 2.39 -10.85
N HIS A 117 -17.60 2.00 -11.89
CA HIS A 117 -18.08 0.65 -12.13
C HIS A 117 -16.96 -0.37 -12.41
N VAL A 118 -15.73 0.08 -12.70
CA VAL A 118 -14.55 -0.79 -12.91
C VAL A 118 -13.61 -0.70 -11.71
N THR A 119 -13.36 0.51 -11.21
CA THR A 119 -12.42 0.73 -10.10
C THR A 119 -12.89 0.05 -8.80
N GLY A 120 -14.19 0.11 -8.50
CA GLY A 120 -14.76 -0.53 -7.30
C GLY A 120 -14.59 -2.05 -7.29
N PRO A 121 -15.08 -2.77 -8.31
CA PRO A 121 -14.89 -4.22 -8.41
C PRO A 121 -13.41 -4.64 -8.42
N MET A 122 -12.52 -3.85 -9.04
CA MET A 122 -11.09 -4.15 -9.03
C MET A 122 -10.51 -4.15 -7.61
N ILE A 123 -10.89 -3.17 -6.78
CA ILE A 123 -10.45 -3.11 -5.38
C ILE A 123 -10.99 -4.30 -4.58
N ILE A 124 -12.25 -4.67 -4.78
CA ILE A 124 -12.86 -5.85 -4.12
C ILE A 124 -12.12 -7.13 -4.55
N MET A 125 -11.78 -7.26 -5.83
CA MET A 125 -11.09 -8.43 -6.36
C MET A 125 -9.68 -8.57 -5.77
N ILE A 126 -8.93 -7.46 -5.65
CA ILE A 126 -7.61 -7.46 -4.98
C ILE A 126 -7.74 -7.96 -3.54
N GLY A 127 -8.76 -7.51 -2.80
CA GLY A 127 -9.02 -8.00 -1.45
C GLY A 127 -9.39 -9.48 -1.39
N LEU A 128 -10.26 -9.94 -2.31
CA LEU A 128 -10.73 -11.32 -2.36
C LEU A 128 -9.61 -12.32 -2.70
N ILE A 129 -8.69 -11.94 -3.59
CA ILE A 129 -7.50 -12.76 -3.93
C ILE A 129 -6.64 -13.06 -2.70
N LEU A 130 -6.67 -12.19 -1.67
CA LEU A 130 -5.86 -12.32 -0.46
C LEU A 130 -6.59 -12.94 0.72
N ALA A 131 -7.92 -13.08 0.64
CA ALA A 131 -8.69 -13.79 1.64
C ALA A 131 -8.10 -15.17 2.01
N PRO A 132 -7.70 -16.05 1.07
CA PRO A 132 -7.08 -17.33 1.41
C PRO A 132 -5.75 -17.17 2.17
N VAL A 133 -4.97 -16.16 1.81
CA VAL A 133 -3.68 -15.86 2.45
C VAL A 133 -3.88 -15.39 3.89
N ALA A 134 -4.89 -14.56 4.14
CA ALA A 134 -5.25 -14.13 5.50
C ALA A 134 -5.73 -15.33 6.36
N ILE A 135 -6.53 -16.23 5.80
CA ILE A 135 -6.99 -17.45 6.48
C ILE A 135 -5.81 -18.37 6.82
N GLN A 136 -4.86 -18.56 5.90
CA GLN A 136 -3.67 -19.37 6.16
C GLN A 136 -2.78 -18.78 7.28
N ASN A 137 -2.65 -17.45 7.34
CA ASN A 137 -1.94 -16.79 8.44
C ASN A 137 -2.69 -16.95 9.77
N ALA A 138 -4.02 -16.87 9.78
CA ALA A 138 -4.84 -17.06 10.98
C ALA A 138 -4.82 -18.52 11.49
N ASN A 139 -4.75 -19.50 10.58
CA ASN A 139 -4.67 -20.92 10.92
C ASN A 139 -3.28 -21.37 11.41
N GLY A 140 -2.27 -20.48 11.40
CA GLY A 140 -0.93 -20.79 11.92
C GLY A 140 -0.13 -21.82 11.11
N THR A 141 -0.61 -22.21 9.92
CA THR A 141 0.00 -23.26 9.07
C THR A 141 1.27 -22.80 8.34
N ASN A 142 1.68 -21.53 8.50
CA ASN A 142 2.95 -20.98 8.02
C ASN A 142 3.78 -20.41 9.19
N SER A 143 3.92 -21.20 10.27
CA SER A 143 5.14 -21.11 11.09
C SER A 143 6.25 -21.87 10.33
N PRO A 144 7.52 -21.42 10.39
CA PRO A 144 8.60 -21.88 9.51
C PRO A 144 8.76 -23.41 9.44
#